data_AF-A0A926I7C6-F1
#
_entry.id   AF-A0A926I7C6-F1
#
_cell.length_a   1.000
_cell.length_b   1.000
_cell.length_c   1.000
_cell.angle_alpha   90.00
_cell.angle_beta   90.00
_cell.angle_gamma   90.00
#
_symmetry.space_group_name_H-M   'P 1'
#
loop_
_entity.id
_entity.type
_entity.pdbx_description
1 polymer ?
#
loop_
_entity_poly.entity_id
_entity_poly.type
_entity_poly.pdbx_seq_one_letter_code
_entity_poly.pdbx_strand_id
1 'polypeptide(L)' 'MKETKNLIPVDLCDENGNVVTTIEIPADDIARLDRLAAKMGRSPDELLDEVLRNAIKQTVGLMAGGVKRQKGE' A
#
# COMPACT_ATOMS: atom_id res chain seq x y z
N MET A 1 -5.45 -12.04 -25.88
CA MET A 1 -4.71 -10.77 -25.92
C MET A 1 -3.96 -10.67 -24.60
N LYS A 2 -2.63 -10.50 -24.59
CA LYS A 2 -1.91 -10.24 -23.33
C LYS A 2 -2.34 -8.84 -22.91
N GLU A 3 -3.08 -8.72 -21.81
CA GLU A 3 -3.30 -7.43 -21.16
C GLU A 3 -1.90 -6.92 -20.77
N THR A 4 -1.36 -6.00 -21.56
CA THR A 4 -0.32 -5.09 -21.09
C THR A 4 -0.96 -4.34 -19.95
N LYS A 5 -0.75 -4.83 -18.73
CA LYS A 5 -1.09 -4.12 -17.51
C LYS A 5 -0.32 -2.80 -17.58
N ASN A 6 -1.03 -1.71 -17.83
CA ASN A 6 -0.42 -0.39 -17.76
C ASN A 6 -0.05 -0.15 -16.30
N LEU A 7 1.23 -0.28 -15.98
CA LEU A 7 1.77 -0.02 -14.66
C LEU A 7 2.14 1.46 -14.57
N ILE A 8 1.77 2.08 -13.46
CA ILE A 8 2.07 3.47 -13.13
C ILE A 8 3.16 3.44 -12.05
N PRO A 9 4.33 4.08 -12.27
CA PRO A 9 5.34 4.23 -11.25
C PRO A 9 4.87 5.24 -10.20
N VAL A 10 4.99 4.88 -8.93
CA VAL A 10 4.70 5.74 -7.78
C VAL A 10 5.93 5.79 -6.89
N ASP A 11 6.45 6.99 -6.68
CA ASP A 11 7.60 7.23 -5.83
C ASP A 11 7.17 7.30 -4.37
N LEU A 12 7.79 6.48 -3.53
CA LEU A 12 7.63 6.53 -2.07
C LEU A 12 8.77 7.35 -1.49
N CYS A 13 8.41 8.51 -0.93
CA CYS A 13 9.36 9.44 -0.33
C CYS A 13 9.49 9.23 1.19
N ASP A 14 10.67 9.55 1.73
CA ASP A 14 10.87 9.68 3.17
C ASP A 14 10.27 11.00 3.72
N GLU A 15 10.39 11.19 5.03
CA GLU A 15 9.98 12.40 5.74
C GLU A 15 10.75 13.67 5.32
N ASN A 16 11.87 13.52 4.60
CA ASN A 16 12.67 14.61 4.05
C ASN A 16 12.35 14.89 2.57
N GLY A 17 11.44 14.14 1.96
CA GLY A 17 11.07 14.24 0.55
C GLY A 17 12.01 13.51 -0.42
N ASN A 18 12.94 12.69 0.07
CA ASN A 18 13.81 11.87 -0.79
C ASN A 18 13.07 10.61 -1.23
N VAL A 19 13.11 10.29 -2.53
CA VAL A 19 12.58 9.03 -3.05
C VAL A 19 13.41 7.87 -2.51
N VAL A 20 12.78 7.01 -1.70
CA VAL A 20 13.42 5.83 -1.11
C VAL A 20 13.26 4.63 -2.04
N THR A 21 12.11 4.53 -2.70
CA THR A 21 11.82 3.48 -3.68
C THR A 21 10.71 3.91 -4.61
N THR A 22 10.67 3.33 -5.80
CA THR A 22 9.54 3.45 -6.73
C THR A 22 8.80 2.12 -6.78
N ILE A 23 7.48 2.14 -6.70
CA ILE A 23 6.62 0.96 -6.84
C ILE A 23 5.78 1.07 -8.11
N GLU A 24 5.53 -0.05 -8.77
CA GLU A 24 4.69 -0.11 -9.97
C GLU A 24 3.29 -0.58 -9.60
N ILE A 25 2.30 0.28 -9.79
CA ILE A 25 0.90 0.01 -9.46
C ILE A 25 0.07 -0.09 -10.76
N PRO A 26 -0.80 -1.09 -10.94
CA PRO A 26 -1.71 -1.14 -12.07
C PRO A 26 -2.59 0.12 -12.17
N ALA A 27 -2.75 0.64 -13.39
CA ALA A 27 -3.54 1.84 -13.64
C ALA A 27 -4.99 1.73 -13.15
N ASP A 28 -5.59 0.53 -13.22
CA ASP A 28 -6.93 0.26 -12.69
C ASP A 28 -7.01 0.43 -11.17
N ASP A 29 -5.96 0.06 -10.44
CA ASP A 29 -5.91 0.21 -8.99
C ASP A 29 -5.76 1.68 -8.58
N ILE A 30 -4.94 2.45 -9.32
CA ILE A 30 -4.84 3.92 -9.16
C ILE A 30 -6.19 4.58 -9.44
N ALA A 31 -6.84 4.25 -10.55
CA ALA A 31 -8.15 4.82 -10.89
C ALA A 31 -9.22 4.47 -9.85
N ARG A 32 -9.12 3.28 -9.24
CA ARG A 32 -10.01 2.86 -8.15
C ARG A 32 -9.71 3.63 -6.87
N LEU A 33 -8.43 3.87 -6.55
CA LEU A 33 -7.98 4.68 -5.43
C LEU A 33 -8.51 6.12 -5.55
N ASP A 34 -8.38 6.75 -6.72
CA ASP A 34 -8.87 8.12 -6.98
C ASP A 34 -10.38 8.23 -6.74
N ARG A 35 -11.16 7.25 -7.23
CA ARG A 35 -12.62 7.23 -7.01
C ARG A 35 -12.97 7.06 -5.52
N LEU A 36 -12.19 6.29 -4.78
CA LEU A 36 -12.37 6.11 -3.34
C LEU A 36 -12.02 7.39 -2.58
N ALA A 37 -10.89 8.02 -2.90
CA ALA A 37 -10.45 9.28 -2.33
C ALA A 37 -11.50 10.39 -2.55
N ALA A 38 -12.02 10.50 -3.79
CA ALA A 38 -13.07 11.45 -4.13
C ALA A 38 -14.37 11.24 -3.32
N LYS A 39 -14.79 9.97 -3.11
CA LYS A 39 -15.97 9.66 -2.30
C LYS A 39 -15.79 9.99 -0.81
N MET A 40 -14.56 9.93 -0.33
CA MET A 40 -14.22 10.22 1.07
C MET A 40 -13.86 11.69 1.30
N GLY A 41 -13.76 12.51 0.24
CA GLY A 41 -13.29 13.88 0.32
C GLY A 41 -11.82 14.00 0.77
N ARG A 42 -11.00 12.99 0.46
CA ARG A 42 -9.58 12.91 0.82
C ARG A 42 -8.71 12.92 -0.44
N SER A 43 -7.41 13.16 -0.28
CA SER A 43 -6.47 13.00 -1.40
C SER A 43 -6.13 11.51 -1.62
N PRO A 44 -5.89 11.09 -2.87
CA PRO A 44 -5.46 9.73 -3.17
C PRO A 44 -4.13 9.39 -2.49
N ASP A 45 -3.21 10.35 -2.39
CA ASP A 45 -1.90 10.17 -1.72
C ASP A 45 -2.06 9.85 -0.23
N GLU A 46 -2.93 10.57 0.48
CA GLU A 46 -3.23 10.30 1.90
C GLU A 46 -3.83 8.90 2.09
N LEU A 47 -4.69 8.49 1.16
CA LEU A 47 -5.32 7.18 1.21
C LEU A 47 -4.30 6.06 0.94
N LEU A 48 -3.40 6.29 -0.02
CA LEU A 48 -2.33 5.35 -0.36
C LEU A 48 -1.35 5.18 0.80
N ASP A 49 -0.92 6.28 1.42
CA ASP A 49 -0.04 6.26 2.59
C ASP A 49 -0.67 5.48 3.76
N GLU A 50 -1.95 5.71 4.04
CA GLU A 50 -2.66 4.98 5.10
C GLU A 50 -2.75 3.47 4.82
N VAL A 51 -3.07 3.09 3.59
CA VAL A 51 -3.14 1.67 3.17
C VAL A 51 -1.76 1.01 3.29
N LEU A 52 -0.70 1.68 2.82
CA LEU A 52 0.67 1.17 2.92
C LEU A 52 1.10 1.02 4.38
N ARG A 53 0.84 2.02 5.24
CA ARG A 53 1.15 1.93 6.67
C ARG A 53 0.41 0.77 7.34
N ASN A 54 -0.86 0.55 7.01
CA ASN A 54 -1.64 -0.54 7.56
C ASN A 54 -1.13 -1.90 7.08
N ALA A 55 -0.79 -2.04 5.80
CA ALA A 55 -0.19 -3.25 5.25
C ALA A 55 1.16 -3.58 5.90
N ILE A 56 2.02 -2.57 6.08
CA ILE A 56 3.31 -2.72 6.77
C ILE A 56 3.08 -3.15 8.22
N LYS A 57 2.18 -2.50 8.96
CA LYS A 57 1.86 -2.87 10.35
C LYS A 57 1.36 -4.31 10.46
N GLN A 58 0.49 -4.76 9.55
CA GLN A 58 0.02 -6.14 9.53
C GLN A 58 1.15 -7.12 9.22
N THR A 59 2.00 -6.80 8.25
CA THR A 59 3.13 -7.65 7.85
C THR A 59 4.16 -7.78 8.99
N VAL A 60 4.50 -6.66 9.63
CA VAL A 60 5.38 -6.65 10.82
C VAL A 60 4.73 -7.37 11.99
N GLY A 61 3.42 -7.21 12.20
CA GLY A 61 2.66 -7.91 13.22
C GLY A 61 2.65 -9.43 13.03
N LEU A 62 2.55 -9.91 11.79
CA LEU A 62 2.66 -11.34 11.45
C LEU A 62 4.08 -11.88 11.67
N MET A 63 5.11 -11.09 11.34
CA MET A 63 6.51 -11.45 11.61
C MET A 63 6.84 -11.45 13.11
N ALA A 64 6.28 -10.52 13.88
CA ALA A 64 6.45 -10.43 15.33
C ALA A 64 5.60 -11.46 16.11
N GLY A 65 4.44 -11.86 15.56
CA GLY A 65 3.51 -12.82 16.16
C GLY A 65 3.89 -14.29 15.96
N GLY A 66 5.01 -14.58 15.30
CA GLY A 66 5.49 -15.92 15.00
C GLY A 66 5.97 -16.77 16.19
N VAL A 67 5.57 -16.54 17.45
CA VAL A 67 5.76 -17.51 18.55
C VAL A 67 4.68 -17.34 19.64
N LYS A 68 3.45 -17.78 19.38
CA LYS A 68 2.64 -18.47 20.42
C LYS A 68 1.81 -19.56 19.76
N ARG A 69 2.47 -20.68 19.45
CA ARG A 69 1.76 -21.95 19.37
C ARG A 69 1.14 -22.19 20.75
N GLN A 70 -0.17 -22.11 20.77
CA GLN A 70 -1.05 -22.47 21.86
C GLN A 70 -0.63 -23.87 22.36
N LYS A 71 -0.03 -23.91 23.54
CA LYS A 71 0.28 -25.15 24.25
C LYS A 71 -1.05 -25.63 24.83
N GLY A 72 -1.70 -26.56 24.13
CA GLY A 72 -2.73 -27.39 24.72
C GLY A 72 -2.07 -28.45 25.58
N GLU A 73 -2.25 -28.33 26.89
CA GLU A 73 -2.22 -29.41 27.88
C GLU A 73 -3.41 -29.20 28.81
#